data_AF-A0A849QSQ6-F1
#
_entry.id   AF-A0A849QSQ6-F1
#
_cell.length_a   1.000
_cell.length_b   1.000
_cell.length_c   1.000
_cell.angle_alpha   90.00
_cell.angle_beta   90.00
_cell.angle_gamma   90.00
#
_symmetry.space_group_name_H-M   'P 1'
#
loop_
_entity.id
_entity.type
_entity.pdbx_description
1 polymer ?
#
loop_
_entity_poly.entity_id
_entity_poly.type
_entity_poly.pdbx_seq_one_letter_code
_entity_poly.pdbx_strand_id
1 'polypeptide(L)'
;MTDALLIAQSAMVIGGIGLLVGIVLIWASIKFAVETNPLVEEVIEVLPGANCGACGYAGCADFAEKVVEETAPIDGCPVGGFDVVKEIGAKLGQEVKEAESIYPFVRCNGGVHCTDKIDYVGIEDCRAVMMISDGEKGCSYGCVGQGTCVRACPFGAITIGDDRLPHINKNMCKSCAICVDECPNDILVMASDSEKVHVLCRSNDKGKLVKS
;
A
#
# COMPACT_ATOMS: atom_id res chain seq x y z
N MET A 1 44.40 -37.62 48.54
CA MET A 1 43.11 -38.30 48.74
C MET A 1 41.95 -37.32 48.95
N THR A 2 42.20 -36.14 49.52
CA THR A 2 41.20 -35.08 49.77
C THR A 2 40.72 -34.38 48.49
N ASP A 3 41.60 -34.14 47.52
CA ASP A 3 41.25 -33.35 46.32
C ASP A 3 40.32 -34.08 45.36
N ALA A 4 40.55 -35.39 45.16
CA ALA A 4 39.68 -36.24 44.35
C ALA A 4 38.28 -36.38 44.95
N LEU A 5 38.17 -36.39 46.30
CA LEU A 5 36.89 -36.42 47.00
C LEU A 5 36.13 -35.09 46.83
N LEU A 6 36.84 -33.95 46.89
CA LEU A 6 36.25 -32.62 46.69
C LEU A 6 35.69 -32.43 45.27
N ILE A 7 36.43 -32.93 44.26
CA ILE A 7 36.00 -32.90 42.86
C ILE A 7 34.77 -33.80 42.67
N ALA A 8 34.75 -35.00 43.25
CA ALA A 8 33.61 -35.90 43.17
C ALA A 8 32.34 -35.33 43.82
N GLN A 9 32.48 -34.68 44.99
CA GLN A 9 31.36 -34.00 45.67
C GLN A 9 30.82 -32.83 44.84
N SER A 10 31.69 -32.01 44.28
CA SER A 10 31.30 -30.88 43.42
C SER A 10 30.56 -31.35 42.17
N ALA A 11 31.06 -32.41 41.52
CA ALA A 11 30.41 -33.02 40.36
C ALA A 11 29.02 -33.60 40.71
N MET A 12 28.89 -34.22 41.88
CA MET A 12 27.62 -34.77 42.35
C MET A 12 26.58 -33.67 42.64
N VAL A 13 27.00 -32.56 43.24
CA VAL A 13 26.11 -31.42 43.52
C VAL A 13 25.64 -30.77 42.21
N ILE A 14 26.55 -30.49 41.27
CA ILE A 14 26.20 -29.89 39.98
C ILE A 14 25.30 -30.82 39.17
N GLY A 15 25.63 -32.12 39.13
CA GLY A 15 24.81 -33.13 38.46
C GLY A 15 23.42 -33.26 39.07
N GLY A 16 23.32 -33.24 40.40
CA GLY A 16 22.05 -33.32 41.12
C GLY A 16 21.14 -32.10 40.87
N ILE A 17 21.72 -30.89 40.91
CA ILE A 17 20.98 -29.66 40.60
C ILE A 17 20.56 -29.66 39.13
N GLY A 18 21.44 -30.05 38.20
CA GLY A 18 21.12 -30.14 36.78
C GLY A 18 19.98 -31.12 36.49
N LEU A 19 20.01 -32.29 37.13
CA LEU A 19 18.93 -33.28 37.01
C LEU A 19 17.61 -32.74 37.55
N LEU A 20 17.63 -32.10 38.73
CA LEU A 20 16.43 -31.54 39.35
C LEU A 20 15.83 -30.44 38.47
N VAL A 21 16.64 -29.50 37.99
CA VAL A 21 16.17 -28.42 37.11
C VAL A 21 15.65 -28.99 35.79
N GLY A 22 16.34 -29.97 35.20
CA GLY A 22 15.89 -30.64 33.98
C GLY A 22 14.52 -31.32 34.14
N ILE A 23 14.31 -32.05 35.25
CA ILE A 23 13.03 -32.69 35.55
C ILE A 23 11.92 -31.63 35.70
N VAL A 24 12.19 -30.52 36.40
CA VAL A 24 11.23 -29.43 36.58
C VAL A 24 10.87 -28.78 35.25
N LEU A 25 11.85 -28.53 34.37
CA LEU A 25 11.62 -27.94 33.05
C LEU A 25 10.82 -28.87 32.14
N ILE A 26 11.10 -30.18 32.14
CA ILE A 26 10.32 -31.16 31.37
C ILE A 26 8.88 -31.25 31.88
N TRP A 27 8.71 -31.26 33.20
CA TRP A 27 7.37 -31.27 33.80
C TRP A 27 6.60 -29.99 33.44
N ALA A 28 7.25 -28.83 33.52
CA ALA A 28 6.66 -27.54 33.14
C ALA A 28 6.31 -27.51 31.64
N SER A 29 7.18 -28.00 30.74
CA SER A 29 6.91 -27.98 29.30
C SER A 29 5.70 -28.84 28.92
N ILE A 30 5.48 -29.96 29.60
CA ILE A 30 4.31 -30.80 29.38
C ILE A 30 3.06 -30.19 30.02
N LYS A 31 3.18 -29.63 31.23
CA LYS A 31 2.03 -29.08 31.96
C LYS A 31 1.46 -27.80 31.32
N PHE A 32 2.32 -27.00 30.70
CA PHE A 32 1.97 -25.72 30.08
C PHE A 32 2.04 -25.77 28.54
N ALA A 33 2.07 -26.96 27.94
CA ALA A 33 1.93 -27.09 26.50
C ALA A 33 0.55 -26.56 26.08
N VAL A 34 0.54 -25.52 25.24
CA VAL A 34 -0.67 -24.96 24.63
C VAL A 34 -0.89 -25.70 23.31
N GLU A 35 -2.09 -26.19 23.08
CA GLU A 35 -2.47 -26.73 21.76
C GLU A 35 -2.56 -25.58 20.77
N THR A 36 -1.57 -25.48 19.87
CA THR A 36 -1.62 -24.56 18.74
C THR A 36 -2.41 -25.22 17.61
N ASN A 37 -3.38 -24.50 17.05
CA ASN A 37 -4.04 -24.95 15.84
C ASN A 37 -2.99 -24.95 14.70
N PRO A 38 -2.77 -26.08 13.99
CA PRO A 38 -1.79 -26.16 12.91
C PRO A 38 -1.94 -25.07 11.85
N LEU A 39 -3.18 -24.60 11.61
CA LEU A 39 -3.47 -23.53 10.67
C LEU A 39 -2.85 -22.18 11.10
N VAL A 40 -2.71 -21.92 12.40
CA VAL A 40 -2.12 -20.69 12.90
C VAL A 40 -0.64 -20.64 12.56
N GLU A 41 0.08 -21.75 12.73
CA GLU A 41 1.49 -21.88 12.34
C GLU A 41 1.67 -21.66 10.84
N GLU A 42 0.80 -22.27 10.03
CA GLU A 42 0.81 -22.09 8.58
C GLU A 42 0.57 -20.64 8.14
N VAL A 43 -0.29 -19.90 8.84
CA VAL A 43 -0.52 -18.47 8.57
C VAL A 43 0.67 -17.62 9.04
N ILE A 44 1.29 -17.95 10.18
CA ILE A 44 2.48 -17.24 10.69
C ILE A 44 3.65 -17.34 9.70
N GLU A 45 3.85 -18.50 9.08
CA GLU A 45 4.92 -18.71 8.08
C GLU A 45 4.78 -17.82 6.84
N VAL A 46 3.54 -17.47 6.47
CA VAL A 46 3.24 -16.60 5.32
C VAL A 46 3.37 -15.12 5.68
N LEU A 47 3.15 -14.77 6.95
CA LEU A 47 3.22 -13.38 7.39
C LEU A 47 4.67 -12.84 7.32
N PRO A 48 4.86 -11.52 7.11
CA PRO A 48 6.19 -10.91 7.06
C PRO A 48 7.04 -11.04 8.35
N GLY A 49 6.49 -11.57 9.45
CA GLY A 49 7.20 -11.74 10.73
C GLY A 49 7.63 -10.45 11.43
N ALA A 50 7.20 -9.28 10.95
CA ALA A 50 7.69 -7.98 11.41
C ALA A 50 7.20 -7.58 12.81
N ASN A 51 6.12 -8.18 13.33
CA ASN A 51 5.52 -7.89 14.64
C ASN A 51 5.32 -6.37 14.92
N CYS A 52 4.95 -5.60 13.89
CA CYS A 52 4.89 -4.14 13.96
C CYS A 52 3.58 -3.57 14.51
N GLY A 53 2.52 -4.38 14.65
CA GLY A 53 1.22 -3.94 15.16
C GLY A 53 0.40 -3.05 14.22
N ALA A 54 0.82 -2.84 12.96
CA ALA A 54 0.11 -1.99 12.00
C ALA A 54 -1.32 -2.50 11.68
N CYS A 55 -1.57 -3.80 11.86
CA CYS A 55 -2.88 -4.41 11.73
C CYS A 55 -3.78 -4.26 12.98
N GLY A 56 -3.27 -3.69 14.09
CA GLY A 56 -4.00 -3.51 15.35
C GLY A 56 -3.92 -4.68 16.35
N TYR A 57 -3.15 -5.72 16.03
CA TYR A 57 -2.96 -6.92 16.86
C TYR A 57 -1.60 -6.91 17.57
N ALA A 58 -1.45 -7.68 18.65
CA ALA A 58 -0.25 -7.68 19.49
C ALA A 58 1.02 -8.18 18.78
N GLY A 59 0.85 -8.98 17.72
CA GLY A 59 1.94 -9.51 16.90
C GLY A 59 1.43 -10.35 15.73
N CYS A 60 2.35 -10.90 14.94
CA CYS A 60 2.01 -11.76 13.80
C CYS A 60 1.29 -13.04 14.25
N ALA A 61 1.68 -13.61 15.39
CA ALA A 61 1.01 -14.80 15.95
C ALA A 61 -0.43 -14.51 16.40
N ASP A 62 -0.65 -13.39 17.09
CA ASP A 62 -1.99 -12.94 17.51
C ASP A 62 -2.87 -12.64 16.30
N PHE A 63 -2.33 -11.95 15.28
CA PHE A 63 -3.06 -11.73 14.03
C PHE A 63 -3.42 -13.06 13.34
N ALA A 64 -2.48 -14.00 13.21
CA ALA A 64 -2.71 -15.29 12.60
C ALA A 64 -3.80 -16.10 13.32
N GLU A 65 -3.78 -16.11 14.66
CA GLU A 65 -4.82 -16.75 15.47
C GLU A 65 -6.19 -16.12 15.19
N LYS A 66 -6.28 -14.79 15.19
CA LYS A 66 -7.54 -14.08 14.94
C LYS A 66 -8.06 -14.26 13.52
N VAL A 67 -7.18 -14.40 12.53
CA VAL A 67 -7.55 -14.70 11.14
C VAL A 67 -8.10 -16.13 11.04
N VAL A 68 -7.47 -17.11 11.68
CA VAL A 68 -7.95 -18.51 11.72
C VAL A 68 -9.28 -18.62 12.47
N GLU A 69 -9.49 -17.81 13.51
CA GLU A 69 -10.77 -17.71 14.25
C GLU A 69 -11.87 -16.91 13.52
N GLU A 70 -11.60 -16.41 12.31
CA GLU A 70 -12.51 -15.54 11.54
C GLU A 70 -12.91 -14.23 12.26
N THR A 71 -12.12 -13.80 13.25
CA THR A 71 -12.32 -12.54 13.99
C THR A 71 -11.50 -11.38 13.42
N ALA A 72 -10.54 -11.68 12.55
CA ALA A 72 -9.75 -10.71 11.79
C ALA A 72 -9.89 -10.95 10.28
N PRO A 73 -9.89 -9.89 9.47
CA PRO A 73 -9.93 -10.04 8.02
C PRO A 73 -8.57 -10.51 7.48
N ILE A 74 -8.58 -11.35 6.44
CA ILE A 74 -7.37 -11.92 5.82
C ILE A 74 -6.45 -10.83 5.24
N ASP A 75 -7.04 -9.73 4.74
CA ASP A 75 -6.34 -8.56 4.21
C ASP A 75 -5.93 -7.54 5.29
N GLY A 76 -6.07 -7.89 6.57
CA GLY A 76 -5.74 -7.01 7.69
C GLY A 76 -4.26 -6.67 7.84
N CYS A 77 -3.34 -7.36 7.17
CA CYS A 77 -1.90 -7.05 7.23
C CYS A 77 -1.50 -6.02 6.15
N PRO A 78 -1.32 -4.73 6.51
CA PRO A 78 -1.01 -3.69 5.51
C PRO A 78 0.39 -3.86 4.89
N VAL A 79 1.30 -4.53 5.60
CA VAL A 79 2.69 -4.75 5.16
C VAL A 79 2.79 -5.94 4.21
N GLY A 80 1.97 -6.97 4.41
CA GLY A 80 2.03 -8.20 3.60
C GLY A 80 1.53 -7.99 2.16
N GLY A 81 0.60 -7.06 1.96
CA GLY A 81 0.02 -6.81 0.64
C GLY A 81 -0.73 -8.03 0.10
N PHE A 82 -1.11 -7.97 -1.19
CA PHE A 82 -2.00 -8.97 -1.80
C PHE A 82 -1.39 -10.38 -1.88
N ASP A 83 -0.07 -10.50 -2.02
CA ASP A 83 0.60 -11.80 -2.11
C ASP A 83 0.39 -12.63 -0.84
N VAL A 84 0.55 -11.99 0.33
CA VAL A 84 0.28 -12.61 1.64
C VAL A 84 -1.19 -12.99 1.78
N VAL A 85 -2.12 -12.10 1.38
CA VAL A 85 -3.57 -12.39 1.45
C VAL A 85 -3.91 -13.61 0.61
N LYS A 86 -3.35 -13.71 -0.60
CA LYS A 86 -3.58 -14.84 -1.52
C LYS A 86 -3.09 -16.17 -0.94
N GLU A 87 -1.91 -16.19 -0.33
CA GLU A 87 -1.36 -17.38 0.30
C GLU A 87 -2.16 -17.80 1.54
N ILE A 88 -2.54 -16.85 2.39
CA ILE A 88 -3.40 -17.12 3.56
C ILE A 88 -4.77 -17.64 3.11
N GLY A 89 -5.38 -17.02 2.10
CA GLY A 89 -6.66 -17.47 1.53
C GLY A 89 -6.60 -18.89 0.97
N ALA A 90 -5.51 -19.25 0.28
CA ALA A 90 -5.29 -20.59 -0.23
C ALA A 90 -5.22 -21.64 0.89
N LYS A 91 -4.61 -21.30 2.03
CA LYS A 91 -4.52 -22.18 3.21
C LYS A 91 -5.85 -22.32 3.95
N LEU A 92 -6.62 -21.23 4.06
CA LEU A 92 -7.92 -21.22 4.73
C LEU A 92 -9.08 -21.66 3.84
N GLY A 93 -8.82 -21.96 2.56
CA GLY A 93 -9.85 -22.33 1.59
C GLY A 93 -10.80 -21.19 1.26
N GLN A 94 -10.40 -19.93 1.47
CA GLN A 94 -11.20 -18.75 1.16
C GLN A 94 -10.82 -18.18 -0.20
N GLU A 95 -11.83 -17.89 -1.03
CA GLU A 95 -11.61 -17.21 -2.31
C GLU A 95 -11.23 -15.75 -2.08
N VAL A 96 -9.97 -15.42 -2.37
CA VAL A 96 -9.47 -14.04 -2.32
C VAL A 96 -9.63 -13.42 -3.69
N LYS A 97 -10.42 -12.35 -3.77
CA LYS A 97 -10.54 -11.55 -4.99
C LYS A 97 -9.48 -10.46 -4.96
N GLU A 98 -8.73 -10.34 -6.05
CA GLU A 98 -7.80 -9.23 -6.25
C GLU A 98 -8.58 -7.92 -6.21
N ALA A 99 -8.18 -7.03 -5.29
CA ALA A 99 -8.77 -5.70 -5.21
C ALA A 99 -8.52 -5.01 -6.55
N GLU A 100 -9.60 -4.52 -7.15
CA GLU A 100 -9.54 -3.93 -8.47
C GLU A 100 -8.57 -2.74 -8.48
N SER A 101 -7.70 -2.66 -9.49
CA SER A 101 -6.73 -1.57 -9.58
C SER A 101 -7.46 -0.27 -9.89
N ILE A 102 -7.47 0.66 -8.94
CA ILE A 102 -8.05 2.00 -9.09
C ILE A 102 -6.92 3.01 -9.26
N TYR A 103 -6.95 3.83 -10.31
CA TYR A 103 -5.92 4.84 -10.54
C TYR A 103 -6.54 6.10 -11.19
N PRO A 104 -5.87 7.25 -11.10
CA PRO A 104 -6.38 8.48 -11.69
C PRO A 104 -6.22 8.43 -13.21
N PHE A 105 -7.30 8.76 -13.94
CA PHE A 105 -7.28 8.99 -15.38
C PHE A 105 -7.55 10.47 -15.69
N VAL A 106 -7.16 10.90 -16.88
CA VAL A 106 -7.21 12.30 -17.31
C VAL A 106 -8.47 12.57 -18.11
N ARG A 107 -9.28 13.54 -17.68
CA ARG A 107 -10.48 14.05 -18.37
C ARG A 107 -10.19 15.25 -19.26
N CYS A 108 -9.06 15.21 -19.95
CA CYS A 108 -8.69 16.20 -20.96
C CYS A 108 -8.14 15.49 -22.20
N ASN A 109 -8.75 15.77 -23.36
CA ASN A 109 -8.26 15.32 -24.67
C ASN A 109 -7.79 16.51 -25.54
N GLY A 110 -7.71 17.70 -24.95
CA GLY A 110 -7.34 18.94 -25.64
C GLY A 110 -5.84 19.05 -25.87
N GLY A 111 -5.03 18.80 -24.84
CA GLY A 111 -3.57 18.77 -24.92
C GLY A 111 -2.96 19.90 -25.77
N VAL A 112 -2.15 19.53 -26.75
CA VAL A 112 -1.56 20.42 -27.77
C VAL A 112 -2.53 20.88 -28.87
N HIS A 113 -3.73 20.30 -28.96
CA HIS A 113 -4.76 20.68 -29.93
C HIS A 113 -5.64 21.84 -29.46
N CYS A 114 -5.38 22.38 -28.28
CA CYS A 114 -6.03 23.58 -27.79
C CYS A 114 -5.20 24.80 -28.21
N THR A 115 -5.85 25.86 -28.69
CA THR A 115 -5.18 27.16 -28.84
C THR A 115 -4.65 27.64 -27.50
N ASP A 116 -3.52 28.33 -27.48
CA ASP A 116 -3.05 29.01 -26.27
C ASP A 116 -3.69 30.40 -26.19
N LYS A 117 -4.17 30.75 -24.99
CA LYS A 117 -4.76 32.07 -24.68
C LYS A 117 -3.68 33.06 -24.25
N ILE A 118 -2.67 32.56 -23.55
CA ILE A 118 -1.52 33.33 -23.06
C ILE A 118 -0.25 32.51 -23.21
N ASP A 119 0.89 33.19 -23.31
CA ASP A 119 2.22 32.58 -23.16
C ASP A 119 2.67 32.78 -21.71
N TYR A 120 2.60 31.71 -20.92
CA TYR A 120 2.93 31.77 -19.49
C TYR A 120 4.40 31.46 -19.27
N VAL A 121 5.15 32.45 -18.79
CA VAL A 121 6.53 32.29 -18.34
C VAL A 121 6.57 32.51 -16.83
N GLY A 122 6.72 31.43 -16.07
CA GLY A 122 6.71 31.49 -14.61
C GLY A 122 7.00 30.14 -13.95
N ILE A 123 6.57 30.00 -12.70
CA ILE A 123 6.71 28.75 -11.94
C ILE A 123 5.83 27.69 -12.60
N GLU A 124 6.36 26.49 -12.79
CA GLU A 124 5.66 25.34 -13.38
C GLU A 124 4.57 24.82 -12.42
N ASP A 125 3.50 25.57 -12.18
CA ASP A 125 2.38 25.22 -11.30
C ASP A 125 1.04 25.61 -11.92
N CYS A 126 0.12 24.64 -12.09
CA CYS A 126 -1.21 24.92 -12.61
C CYS A 126 -1.94 25.94 -11.73
N ARG A 127 -1.80 25.86 -10.39
CA ARG A 127 -2.49 26.78 -9.47
C ARG A 127 -2.06 28.23 -9.71
N ALA A 128 -0.77 28.46 -9.94
CA ALA A 128 -0.24 29.80 -10.27
C ALA A 128 -0.85 30.34 -11.57
N VAL A 129 -0.93 29.52 -12.62
CA VAL A 129 -1.54 29.93 -13.89
C VAL A 129 -3.04 30.22 -13.76
N MET A 130 -3.77 29.38 -13.02
CA MET A 130 -5.20 29.57 -12.78
C MET A 130 -5.49 30.91 -12.09
N MET A 131 -4.62 31.36 -11.18
CA MET A 131 -4.76 32.66 -10.51
C MET A 131 -4.55 33.86 -11.44
N ILE A 132 -3.85 33.69 -12.57
CA ILE A 132 -3.50 34.78 -13.49
C ILE A 132 -4.53 34.91 -14.62
N SER A 133 -4.87 33.79 -15.27
CA SER A 133 -5.61 33.82 -16.55
C SER A 133 -6.70 32.75 -16.67
N ASP A 134 -7.03 32.06 -15.58
CA ASP A 134 -7.98 30.93 -15.60
C ASP A 134 -7.53 29.82 -16.57
N GLY A 135 -6.21 29.59 -16.61
CA GLY A 135 -5.56 28.65 -17.50
C GLY A 135 -4.74 29.31 -18.61
N GLU A 136 -3.85 28.51 -19.20
CA GLU A 136 -2.97 28.90 -20.31
C GLU A 136 -3.61 28.63 -21.67
N LYS A 137 -4.40 27.56 -21.74
CA LYS A 137 -5.10 27.11 -22.93
C LYS A 137 -6.41 27.88 -23.12
N GLY A 138 -6.88 27.95 -24.36
CA GLY A 138 -8.18 28.54 -24.71
C GLY A 138 -9.37 27.85 -24.05
N CYS A 139 -9.19 26.60 -23.60
CA CYS A 139 -10.16 25.87 -22.78
C CYS A 139 -9.86 26.05 -21.28
N SER A 140 -10.66 26.88 -20.60
CA SER A 140 -10.57 27.10 -19.14
C SER A 140 -10.76 25.81 -18.32
N TYR A 141 -11.58 24.87 -18.83
CA TYR A 141 -11.87 23.61 -18.15
C TYR A 141 -10.77 22.56 -18.29
N GLY A 142 -9.83 22.75 -19.23
CA GLY A 142 -8.86 21.73 -19.61
C GLY A 142 -7.70 21.57 -18.62
N CYS A 143 -6.86 20.58 -18.88
CA CYS A 143 -5.57 20.49 -18.21
C CYS A 143 -4.70 21.68 -18.61
N VAL A 144 -4.14 22.40 -17.64
CA VAL A 144 -3.21 23.51 -17.91
C VAL A 144 -1.88 22.99 -18.46
N GLY A 145 -1.39 21.86 -17.93
CA GLY A 145 -0.14 21.22 -18.36
C GLY A 145 1.09 21.56 -17.51
N GLN A 146 0.94 22.38 -16.46
CA GLN A 146 2.07 22.83 -15.63
C GLN A 146 2.42 21.92 -14.44
N GLY A 147 1.88 20.71 -14.34
CA GLY A 147 2.44 19.69 -13.44
C GLY A 147 2.20 19.83 -11.92
N THR A 148 1.16 20.51 -11.44
CA THR A 148 0.80 20.48 -9.99
C THR A 148 0.64 19.03 -9.48
N CYS A 149 -0.01 18.17 -10.27
CA CYS A 149 -0.18 16.75 -9.98
C CYS A 149 1.15 15.96 -9.95
N VAL A 150 2.13 16.36 -10.76
CA VAL A 150 3.48 15.77 -10.77
C VAL A 150 4.17 16.04 -9.45
N ARG A 151 4.16 17.30 -8.99
CA ARG A 151 4.76 17.67 -7.70
C ARG A 151 4.02 17.08 -6.50
N ALA A 152 2.70 16.94 -6.60
CA ALA A 152 1.89 16.41 -5.52
C ALA A 152 2.06 14.89 -5.33
N CYS A 153 2.56 14.16 -6.33
CA CYS A 153 2.68 12.71 -6.25
C CYS A 153 3.93 12.29 -5.44
N PRO A 154 3.79 11.69 -4.24
CA PRO A 154 4.93 11.28 -3.42
C PRO A 154 5.67 10.06 -4.00
N PHE A 155 5.03 9.34 -4.93
CA PHE A 155 5.58 8.14 -5.56
C PHE A 155 6.18 8.40 -6.94
N GLY A 156 6.12 9.65 -7.45
CA GLY A 156 6.63 9.98 -8.79
C GLY A 156 5.89 9.25 -9.93
N ALA A 157 4.62 8.92 -9.74
CA ALA A 157 3.83 8.13 -10.69
C ALA A 157 3.29 8.96 -11.88
N ILE A 158 3.47 10.28 -11.90
CA ILE A 158 2.88 11.19 -12.90
C ILE A 158 3.99 12.00 -13.56
N THR A 159 3.96 12.11 -14.88
CA THR A 159 4.80 13.01 -15.68
C THR A 159 3.93 13.86 -16.59
N ILE A 160 4.42 15.00 -17.09
CA ILE A 160 3.75 15.71 -18.19
C ILE A 160 4.34 15.21 -19.50
N GLY A 161 3.50 14.73 -20.40
CA GLY A 161 3.90 14.27 -21.74
C GLY A 161 4.06 15.42 -22.73
N ASP A 162 4.58 15.09 -23.92
CA ASP A 162 4.72 16.03 -25.04
C ASP A 162 3.36 16.59 -25.54
N ASP A 163 2.27 15.89 -25.23
CA ASP A 163 0.89 16.30 -25.47
C ASP A 163 0.39 17.37 -24.48
N ARG A 164 1.26 17.82 -23.54
CA ARG A 164 0.94 18.75 -22.46
C ARG A 164 -0.16 18.23 -21.52
N LEU A 165 -0.27 16.92 -21.37
CA LEU A 165 -1.18 16.24 -20.44
C LEU A 165 -0.42 15.37 -19.44
N PRO A 166 -0.99 15.09 -18.26
CA PRO A 166 -0.39 14.19 -17.29
C PRO A 166 -0.48 12.73 -17.76
N HIS A 167 0.65 12.03 -17.76
CA HIS A 167 0.75 10.60 -18.04
C HIS A 167 0.98 9.86 -16.73
N ILE A 168 0.13 8.88 -16.42
CA ILE A 168 0.15 8.16 -15.15
C ILE A 168 0.74 6.76 -15.35
N ASN A 169 1.83 6.47 -14.63
CA ASN A 169 2.41 5.15 -14.56
C ASN A 169 1.66 4.31 -13.51
N LYS A 170 0.80 3.40 -13.99
CA LYS A 170 -0.02 2.51 -13.15
C LYS A 170 0.82 1.65 -12.18
N ASN A 171 2.03 1.26 -12.57
CA ASN A 171 2.89 0.42 -11.73
C ASN A 171 3.47 1.16 -10.52
N MET A 172 3.57 2.49 -10.60
CA MET A 172 4.07 3.34 -9.53
C MET A 172 2.96 3.98 -8.71
N CYS A 173 1.74 4.05 -9.26
CA CYS A 173 0.58 4.59 -8.57
C CYS A 173 0.19 3.72 -7.37
N LYS A 174 -0.06 4.35 -6.22
CA LYS A 174 -0.54 3.69 -4.99
C LYS A 174 -1.97 4.10 -4.61
N SER A 175 -2.74 4.62 -5.56
CA SER A 175 -4.17 4.92 -5.41
C SER A 175 -4.54 5.88 -4.26
N CYS A 176 -3.60 6.73 -3.83
CA CYS A 176 -3.78 7.64 -2.70
C CYS A 176 -4.64 8.90 -2.96
N ALA A 177 -5.09 9.11 -4.21
CA ALA A 177 -5.93 10.23 -4.65
C ALA A 177 -5.37 11.67 -4.48
N ILE A 178 -4.20 11.89 -3.87
CA ILE A 178 -3.61 13.24 -3.66
C ILE A 178 -3.57 14.10 -4.94
N CYS A 179 -3.20 13.50 -6.08
CA CYS A 179 -3.13 14.24 -7.34
C CYS A 179 -4.51 14.67 -7.89
N VAL A 180 -5.59 13.98 -7.50
CA VAL A 180 -6.96 14.35 -7.83
C VAL A 180 -7.36 15.56 -7.00
N ASP A 181 -7.11 15.52 -5.69
CA ASP A 181 -7.45 16.59 -4.76
C ASP A 181 -6.69 17.90 -5.06
N GLU A 182 -5.43 17.80 -5.48
CA GLU A 182 -4.59 18.96 -5.82
C GLU A 182 -4.81 19.49 -7.24
N CYS A 183 -5.66 18.85 -8.06
CA CYS A 183 -5.90 19.30 -9.43
C CYS A 183 -6.86 20.51 -9.44
N PRO A 184 -6.42 21.73 -9.79
CA PRO A 184 -7.29 22.92 -9.69
C PRO A 184 -8.47 22.92 -10.67
N ASN A 185 -8.43 22.07 -11.71
CA ASN A 185 -9.47 21.94 -12.74
C ASN A 185 -10.22 20.60 -12.69
N ASP A 186 -10.03 19.79 -11.64
CA ASP A 186 -10.67 18.47 -11.46
C ASP A 186 -10.58 17.58 -12.70
N ILE A 187 -9.43 17.60 -13.37
CA ILE A 187 -9.21 16.83 -14.61
C ILE A 187 -8.87 15.38 -14.29
N LEU A 188 -8.21 15.13 -13.16
CA LEU A 188 -7.87 13.78 -12.72
C LEU A 188 -9.06 13.22 -11.94
N VAL A 189 -9.49 12.00 -12.27
CA VAL A 189 -10.57 11.31 -11.57
C VAL A 189 -10.15 9.87 -11.33
N MET A 190 -10.44 9.33 -10.15
CA MET A 190 -10.19 7.92 -9.86
C MET A 190 -11.19 7.06 -10.63
N ALA A 191 -10.69 6.08 -11.37
CA ALA A 191 -11.50 5.03 -11.99
C ALA A 191 -10.85 3.67 -11.75
N SER A 192 -11.68 2.64 -11.79
CA SER A 192 -11.20 1.27 -11.75
C SER A 192 -10.82 0.79 -13.15
N ASP A 193 -9.84 -0.10 -13.25
CA ASP A 193 -9.37 -0.59 -14.57
C ASP A 193 -10.43 -1.40 -15.33
N SER A 194 -11.48 -1.92 -14.67
CA SER A 194 -12.58 -2.61 -15.36
C SER A 194 -13.58 -1.66 -16.03
N GLU A 195 -13.61 -0.38 -15.65
CA GLU A 195 -14.46 0.62 -16.28
C GLU A 195 -13.93 0.97 -17.68
N LYS A 196 -14.51 0.39 -18.72
CA LYS A 196 -13.99 0.54 -20.10
C LYS A 196 -14.33 1.89 -20.76
N VAL A 197 -15.28 2.64 -20.23
CA VAL A 197 -15.83 3.83 -20.88
C VAL A 197 -15.68 5.03 -19.96
N HIS A 198 -14.78 5.94 -20.35
CA HIS A 198 -14.58 7.20 -19.67
C HIS A 198 -14.82 8.37 -20.61
N VAL A 199 -15.46 9.43 -20.08
CA VAL A 199 -15.58 10.69 -20.80
C VAL A 199 -14.27 11.47 -20.65
N LEU A 200 -13.43 11.39 -21.67
CA LEU A 200 -12.08 11.98 -21.72
C LEU A 200 -12.05 13.51 -21.86
N CYS A 201 -13.20 14.18 -21.93
CA CYS A 201 -13.29 15.63 -22.01
C CYS A 201 -14.24 16.16 -20.93
N ARG A 202 -13.73 16.99 -20.03
CA ARG A 202 -14.54 17.73 -19.03
C ARG A 202 -15.14 19.03 -19.59
N SER A 203 -14.61 19.56 -20.68
CA SER A 203 -15.02 20.87 -21.19
C SER A 203 -16.50 20.91 -21.56
N ASN A 204 -17.18 21.97 -21.10
CA ASN A 204 -18.56 22.28 -21.50
C ASN A 204 -18.62 23.16 -22.75
N ASP A 205 -17.48 23.63 -23.25
CA ASP A 205 -17.40 24.48 -24.43
C ASP A 205 -17.48 23.66 -25.71
N LYS A 206 -17.97 24.29 -26.78
CA LYS A 206 -17.92 23.69 -28.10
C LYS A 206 -16.46 23.59 -28.53
N GLY A 207 -15.98 22.39 -28.83
CA GLY A 207 -14.58 22.15 -29.23
C GLY A 207 -14.08 23.06 -30.36
N LYS A 208 -14.95 23.48 -31.28
CA LYS A 208 -14.60 24.44 -32.35
C LYS A 208 -14.08 25.79 -31.84
N LEU A 209 -14.47 26.21 -30.63
CA LEU A 209 -14.10 27.52 -30.06
C LEU A 209 -12.67 27.52 -29.49
N VAL A 210 -12.16 26.34 -29.11
CA VAL A 210 -10.91 26.20 -28.36
C VAL A 210 -9.86 25.37 -29.10
N LYS A 211 -10.24 24.75 -30.23
CA LYS A 211 -9.34 23.94 -31.05
C LYS A 211 -8.45 24.82 -31.92
N SER A 212 -7.15 24.55 -31.90
CA SER A 212 -6.13 25.16 -32.76
C SER A 212 -6.24 24.72 -34.21
#